data_AF-A0A0W0G2N0-F1
#
_entry.id   AF-A0A0W0G2N0-F1
#
_cell.length_a   1.000
_cell.length_b   1.000
_cell.length_c   1.000
_cell.angle_alpha   90.00
_cell.angle_beta   90.00
_cell.angle_gamma   90.00
#
_symmetry.space_group_name_H-M   'P 1'
#
loop_
_entity.id
_entity.type
_entity.pdbx_description
1 polymer ?
#
loop_
_entity_poly.entity_id
_entity_poly.type
_entity_poly.pdbx_seq_one_letter_code
_entity_poly.pdbx_strand_id
1 'polypeptide(L)'
;MSSLARPLAQEDLVCVWENGVFRTERVNGFFDAVRHVWRAEGIRGLWKGAGTTLVIGVPSSTSYMLTYDHLLNVTLPPLLPAAAVPLAAGVIARSAISTLVSPLELIRTNLQSTPLSADNPHTLRSVLRSIGGLAKEQGVLSLWRGLGPTLWRDVPFSGIYWAGYESCKRGFAKYNREGTWVAFVGGAVSGTSAALLTSPLDVVKTRRQALVMSSSGAAQLTSSLQLIKQIVRTEGVSALFAGLTPRIAKIAPACGIMIACFEGVGKFLSQK
;
A
#
# COMPACT_ATOMS: atom_id res chain seq x y z
N MET A 1 -2.66 -19.58 -42.60
CA MET A 1 -2.34 -20.58 -41.55
C MET A 1 -1.02 -20.14 -40.91
N SER A 2 -1.02 -19.30 -39.89
CA SER A 2 -1.16 -19.60 -38.45
C SER A 2 -1.69 -18.30 -37.81
N SER A 3 -2.92 -18.15 -37.30
CA SER A 3 -3.73 -18.94 -36.36
C SER A 3 -2.97 -19.32 -35.08
N LEU A 4 -2.72 -18.31 -34.23
CA LEU A 4 -2.79 -18.38 -32.74
C LEU A 4 -2.35 -17.05 -32.07
N ALA A 5 -2.72 -15.89 -32.62
CA ALA A 5 -2.64 -14.63 -31.86
C ALA A 5 -3.96 -14.46 -31.10
N ARG A 6 -3.97 -14.77 -29.80
CA ARG A 6 -5.05 -14.33 -28.90
C ARG A 6 -5.15 -12.79 -29.02
N PRO A 7 -6.36 -12.21 -29.10
CA PRO A 7 -6.51 -10.79 -28.79
C PRO A 7 -6.31 -10.65 -27.28
N LEU A 8 -5.06 -10.40 -26.87
CA LEU A 8 -4.74 -10.08 -25.48
C LEU A 8 -5.15 -8.62 -25.23
N ALA A 9 -5.84 -8.46 -24.11
CA ALA A 9 -6.65 -7.33 -23.75
C ALA A 9 -5.91 -5.99 -23.73
N GLN A 10 -6.74 -4.95 -23.70
CA GLN A 10 -6.54 -3.52 -23.45
C GLN A 10 -5.79 -3.23 -22.12
N GLU A 11 -4.66 -3.90 -21.89
CA GLU A 11 -3.79 -3.78 -20.73
C GLU A 11 -2.47 -3.15 -21.22
N ASP A 12 -2.00 -2.11 -20.53
CA ASP A 12 -0.74 -1.36 -20.76
C ASP A 12 -0.80 -0.08 -21.64
N LEU A 13 -1.90 0.68 -21.60
CA LEU A 13 -1.95 2.05 -22.11
C LEU A 13 -1.75 3.05 -20.96
N VAL A 14 -0.74 3.91 -21.05
CA VAL A 14 -0.58 5.07 -20.14
C VAL A 14 -1.02 6.33 -20.87
N CYS A 15 -1.92 7.10 -20.25
CA CYS A 15 -2.34 8.39 -20.75
C CYS A 15 -1.29 9.46 -20.41
N VAL A 16 -0.62 9.98 -21.43
CA VAL A 16 0.34 11.08 -21.30
C VAL A 16 -0.31 12.36 -21.82
N TRP A 17 -0.17 13.45 -21.06
CA TRP A 17 -0.63 14.78 -21.48
C TRP A 17 0.50 15.47 -22.24
N GLU A 18 0.38 15.54 -23.56
CA GLU A 18 1.36 16.18 -24.44
C GLU A 18 0.65 17.22 -25.32
N ASN A 19 1.10 18.49 -25.26
CA ASN A 19 0.58 19.59 -26.09
C ASN A 19 -0.96 19.76 -26.08
N GLY A 20 -1.61 19.52 -24.93
CA GLY A 20 -3.06 19.70 -24.79
C GLY A 20 -3.90 18.50 -25.26
N VAL A 21 -3.27 17.37 -25.60
CA VAL A 21 -3.95 16.15 -26.07
C VAL A 21 -3.53 14.96 -25.22
N PHE A 22 -4.49 14.14 -24.80
CA PHE A 22 -4.21 12.84 -24.18
C PHE A 22 -3.76 11.85 -25.25
N ARG A 23 -2.49 11.42 -25.18
CA ARG A 23 -1.96 10.33 -26.00
C ARG A 23 -1.88 9.07 -25.17
N THR A 24 -2.39 7.97 -25.71
CA THR A 24 -2.29 6.63 -25.12
C THR A 24 -1.07 5.93 -25.73
N GLU A 25 0.01 5.81 -24.95
CA GLU A 25 1.21 5.10 -25.38
C GLU A 25 1.35 3.77 -24.65
N ARG A 26 1.88 2.77 -25.38
CA ARG A 26 2.10 1.42 -24.86
C ARG A 26 3.38 1.39 -24.04
N VAL A 27 3.29 0.93 -22.79
CA VAL A 27 4.44 0.90 -21.89
C VAL A 27 4.89 -0.54 -21.65
N ASN A 28 6.13 -0.88 -22.00
CA ASN A 28 6.63 -2.26 -21.94
C ASN A 28 7.34 -2.60 -20.61
N GLY A 29 6.99 -1.92 -19.52
CA GLY A 29 7.47 -2.24 -18.17
C GLY A 29 7.74 -1.01 -17.28
N PHE A 30 8.21 -1.28 -16.06
CA PHE A 30 8.42 -0.24 -15.03
C PHE A 30 9.42 0.84 -15.46
N PHE A 31 10.58 0.46 -15.97
CA PHE A 31 11.62 1.42 -16.37
C PHE A 31 11.22 2.23 -17.60
N ASP A 32 10.42 1.64 -18.49
CA ASP A 32 9.86 2.34 -19.63
C ASP A 32 8.85 3.40 -19.19
N ALA A 33 8.00 3.08 -18.20
CA ALA A 33 7.08 4.02 -17.58
C ALA A 33 7.83 5.23 -16.97
N VAL A 34 8.88 4.96 -16.18
CA VAL A 34 9.71 6.02 -15.56
C VAL A 34 10.35 6.90 -16.62
N ARG A 35 10.87 6.30 -17.70
CA ARG A 35 11.47 7.03 -18.83
C ARG A 35 10.46 7.94 -19.53
N HIS A 36 9.23 7.48 -19.73
CA HIS A 36 8.17 8.27 -20.35
C HIS A 36 7.79 9.47 -19.49
N VAL A 37 7.57 9.27 -18.18
CA VAL A 37 7.27 10.39 -17.25
C VAL A 37 8.42 11.40 -17.22
N TRP A 38 9.66 10.93 -17.19
CA TRP A 38 10.83 11.82 -17.24
C TRP A 38 10.89 12.62 -18.55
N ARG A 39 10.61 12.01 -19.70
CA ARG A 39 10.59 12.72 -20.99
C ARG A 39 9.44 13.73 -21.11
N ALA A 40 8.25 13.37 -20.62
CA ALA A 40 7.06 14.20 -20.75
C ALA A 40 7.03 15.37 -19.74
N GLU A 41 7.42 15.13 -18.48
CA GLU A 41 7.25 16.09 -17.39
C GLU A 41 8.56 16.54 -16.73
N GLY A 42 9.70 15.95 -17.12
CA GLY A 42 10.98 16.17 -16.49
C GLY A 42 11.15 15.44 -15.15
N ILE A 43 12.34 15.56 -14.54
CA ILE A 43 12.69 14.90 -13.27
C ILE A 43 11.76 15.34 -12.11
N ARG A 44 11.22 16.56 -12.16
CA ARG A 44 10.31 17.09 -11.15
C ARG A 44 8.91 16.49 -11.25
N GLY A 45 8.53 15.97 -12.41
CA GLY A 45 7.28 15.23 -12.62
C GLY A 45 7.17 14.00 -11.73
N LEU A 46 8.29 13.29 -11.51
CA LEU A 46 8.37 12.10 -10.65
C LEU A 46 8.02 12.39 -9.17
N TRP A 47 8.12 13.65 -8.75
CA TRP A 47 7.83 14.09 -7.37
C TRP A 47 6.49 14.81 -7.24
N LYS A 48 5.66 14.86 -8.30
CA LYS A 48 4.32 15.44 -8.22
C LYS A 48 3.50 14.70 -7.17
N GLY A 49 2.87 15.46 -6.27
CA GLY A 49 2.10 14.90 -5.16
C GLY A 49 2.92 14.41 -3.96
N ALA A 50 4.24 14.61 -3.94
CA ALA A 50 5.07 14.30 -2.77
C ALA A 50 4.71 15.17 -1.56
N GLY A 51 4.43 16.47 -1.77
CA GLY A 51 4.03 17.38 -0.69
C GLY A 51 2.73 16.97 0.01
N THR A 52 1.68 16.69 -0.76
CA THR A 52 0.40 16.18 -0.22
C THR A 52 0.58 14.81 0.45
N THR A 53 1.46 13.97 -0.09
CA THR A 53 1.83 12.69 0.51
C THR A 53 2.49 12.87 1.88
N LEU A 54 3.40 13.84 2.03
CA LEU A 54 4.09 14.09 3.30
C LEU A 54 3.15 14.67 4.35
N VAL A 55 2.35 15.69 4.00
CA VAL A 55 1.42 16.35 4.92
C VAL A 55 0.41 15.38 5.53
N ILE A 56 -0.08 14.42 4.74
CA ILE A 56 -1.05 13.42 5.21
C ILE A 56 -0.34 12.18 5.77
N GLY A 57 0.75 11.75 5.13
CA GLY A 57 1.44 10.50 5.44
C GLY A 57 2.26 10.54 6.73
N VAL A 58 2.90 11.67 7.05
CA VAL A 58 3.72 11.78 8.27
C VAL A 58 2.86 11.67 9.53
N PRO A 59 1.78 12.46 9.72
CA PRO A 59 0.92 12.32 10.91
C PRO A 59 0.32 10.92 11.02
N SER A 60 -0.14 10.35 9.91
CA SER A 60 -0.71 8.99 9.88
C SER A 60 0.31 7.93 10.36
N SER A 61 1.55 8.00 9.85
CA SER A 61 2.60 7.05 10.20
C SER A 61 3.05 7.21 11.65
N THR A 62 3.17 8.45 12.14
CA THR A 62 3.50 8.74 13.54
C THR A 62 2.42 8.22 14.48
N SER A 63 1.15 8.53 14.23
CA SER A 63 0.03 8.05 15.05
C SER A 63 -0.03 6.53 15.08
N TYR A 64 0.24 5.87 13.95
CA TYR A 64 0.35 4.41 13.89
C TYR A 64 1.49 3.86 14.75
N MET A 65 2.70 4.41 14.63
CA MET A 65 3.85 3.96 15.41
C MET A 65 3.64 4.15 16.92
N LEU A 66 3.10 5.30 17.34
CA LEU A 66 2.80 5.58 18.74
C LEU A 66 1.70 4.67 19.30
N THR A 67 0.65 4.43 18.51
CA THR A 67 -0.44 3.53 18.90
C THR A 67 0.08 2.10 19.02
N TYR A 68 0.90 1.66 18.07
CA TYR A 68 1.54 0.35 18.12
C TYR A 68 2.42 0.20 19.37
N ASP A 69 3.29 1.17 19.65
CA ASP A 69 4.20 1.13 20.80
C ASP A 69 3.45 1.08 22.14
N HIS A 70 2.40 1.90 22.27
CA HIS A 70 1.53 1.88 23.44
C HIS A 70 0.83 0.53 23.61
N LEU A 71 0.32 -0.04 22.50
CA LEU A 71 -0.34 -1.35 22.55
C LEU A 71 0.63 -2.47 22.91
N LEU A 72 1.84 -2.43 22.35
CA LEU A 72 2.90 -3.43 22.54
C LEU A 72 3.41 -3.44 23.99
N ASN A 73 3.63 -2.27 24.59
CA ASN A 73 4.34 -2.16 25.86
C ASN A 73 3.40 -2.01 27.08
N VAL A 74 2.18 -1.49 26.89
CA VAL A 74 1.30 -1.12 28.02
C VAL A 74 0.04 -1.99 28.07
N THR A 75 -0.75 -2.01 27.00
CA THR A 75 -2.12 -2.56 27.10
C THR A 75 -2.22 -4.07 26.85
N LEU A 76 -1.45 -4.62 25.91
CA LEU A 76 -1.58 -6.02 25.50
C LEU A 76 -0.71 -7.05 26.25
N PRO A 77 0.48 -6.71 26.81
CA PRO A 77 1.24 -7.65 27.63
C PRO A 77 0.47 -8.31 28.78
N PRO A 78 -0.41 -7.63 29.53
CA PRO A 78 -1.17 -8.29 30.59
C PRO A 78 -2.32 -9.19 30.07
N LEU A 79 -2.69 -9.09 28.79
CA LEU A 79 -3.88 -9.75 28.23
C LEU A 79 -3.56 -10.95 27.33
N LEU A 80 -2.36 -10.99 26.73
CA LEU A 80 -2.00 -11.95 25.68
C LEU A 80 -0.62 -12.57 25.93
N PRO A 81 -0.38 -13.81 25.43
CA PRO A 81 0.95 -14.42 25.51
C PRO A 81 1.96 -13.62 24.69
N ALA A 82 3.21 -13.53 25.17
CA ALA A 82 4.27 -12.70 24.60
C ALA A 82 4.51 -12.90 23.08
N ALA A 83 4.25 -14.09 22.55
CA ALA A 83 4.36 -14.37 21.12
C ALA A 83 3.25 -13.74 20.27
N ALA A 84 2.05 -13.56 20.84
CA ALA A 84 0.89 -13.00 20.14
C ALA A 84 0.78 -11.48 20.28
N VAL A 85 1.39 -10.89 21.31
CA VAL A 85 1.34 -9.44 21.57
C VAL A 85 1.73 -8.60 20.34
N PRO A 86 2.86 -8.85 19.65
CA PRO A 86 3.29 -7.98 18.54
C PRO A 86 2.34 -8.08 17.33
N LEU A 87 1.78 -9.26 17.08
CA LEU A 87 0.80 -9.48 16.03
C LEU A 87 -0.50 -8.73 16.34
N ALA A 88 -1.03 -8.89 17.55
CA ALA A 88 -2.26 -8.24 17.97
C ALA A 88 -2.12 -6.71 18.01
N ALA A 89 -1.00 -6.20 18.54
CA ALA A 89 -0.67 -4.77 18.54
C ALA A 89 -0.66 -4.22 17.10
N GLY A 90 0.02 -4.92 16.18
CA GLY A 90 0.09 -4.53 14.78
C GLY A 90 -1.27 -4.50 14.08
N VAL A 91 -2.13 -5.50 14.35
CA VAL A 91 -3.48 -5.61 13.77
C VAL A 91 -4.40 -4.52 14.31
N ILE A 92 -4.45 -4.34 15.63
CA ILE A 92 -5.34 -3.36 16.29
C ILE A 92 -4.91 -1.94 15.93
N ALA A 93 -3.61 -1.61 16.04
CA ALA A 93 -3.10 -0.29 15.68
C ALA A 93 -3.42 0.06 14.23
N ARG A 94 -3.17 -0.87 13.30
CA ARG A 94 -3.43 -0.61 11.88
C ARG A 94 -4.91 -0.44 11.60
N SER A 95 -5.77 -1.26 12.20
CA SER A 95 -7.22 -1.18 12.00
C SER A 95 -7.78 0.15 12.51
N ALA A 96 -7.37 0.58 13.70
CA ALA A 96 -7.79 1.85 14.28
C ALA A 96 -7.35 3.04 13.43
N ILE A 97 -6.05 3.14 13.11
CA ILE A 97 -5.52 4.28 12.35
C ILE A 97 -6.05 4.32 10.92
N SER A 98 -6.16 3.18 10.23
CA SER A 98 -6.71 3.17 8.86
C SER A 98 -8.17 3.62 8.85
N THR A 99 -8.95 3.28 9.89
CA THR A 99 -10.34 3.73 10.01
C THR A 99 -10.43 5.23 10.27
N LEU A 100 -9.58 5.76 11.14
CA LEU A 100 -9.54 7.19 11.47
C LEU A 100 -9.04 8.06 10.30
N VAL A 101 -8.03 7.59 9.56
CA VAL A 101 -7.38 8.35 8.48
C VAL A 101 -8.08 8.14 7.13
N SER A 102 -8.96 7.15 6.98
CA SER A 102 -9.68 6.83 5.73
C SER A 102 -10.27 8.05 5.00
N PRO A 103 -10.95 9.01 5.67
CA PRO A 103 -11.45 10.21 4.97
C PRO A 103 -10.34 11.09 4.37
N LEU A 104 -9.18 11.18 5.04
CA LEU A 104 -8.00 11.91 4.54
C LEU A 104 -7.34 11.16 3.38
N GLU A 105 -7.31 9.82 3.42
CA GLU A 105 -6.84 9.01 2.31
C GLU A 105 -7.75 9.17 1.08
N LEU A 106 -9.07 9.28 1.28
CA LEU A 106 -10.01 9.55 0.20
C LEU A 106 -9.72 10.90 -0.47
N ILE A 107 -9.47 11.96 0.31
CA ILE A 107 -9.07 13.28 -0.24
C ILE A 107 -7.76 13.17 -1.02
N ARG A 108 -6.75 12.50 -0.44
CA ARG A 108 -5.43 12.32 -1.06
C ARG A 108 -5.52 11.56 -2.38
N THR A 109 -6.25 10.45 -2.39
CA THR A 109 -6.39 9.60 -3.59
C THR A 109 -7.12 10.35 -4.69
N ASN A 110 -8.20 11.09 -4.39
CA ASN A 110 -8.88 11.94 -5.38
C ASN A 110 -7.97 13.04 -5.95
N LEU A 111 -7.12 13.65 -5.11
CA LEU A 111 -6.13 14.63 -5.57
C LEU A 111 -5.05 14.04 -6.48
N GLN A 112 -4.80 12.73 -6.38
CA GLN A 112 -3.76 12.05 -7.16
C GLN A 112 -4.31 11.31 -8.39
N SER A 113 -5.57 10.89 -8.37
CA SER A 113 -6.18 10.07 -9.45
C SER A 113 -6.88 10.88 -10.53
N THR A 114 -7.27 12.13 -10.24
CA THR A 114 -8.11 12.89 -11.18
C THR A 114 -7.24 13.56 -12.26
N PRO A 115 -7.46 13.26 -13.55
CA PRO A 115 -6.69 13.86 -14.64
C PRO A 115 -6.95 15.37 -14.72
N LEU A 116 -5.94 16.14 -15.10
CA LEU A 116 -6.05 17.59 -15.29
C LEU A 116 -7.03 17.92 -16.42
N SER A 117 -8.24 18.40 -16.10
CA SER A 117 -9.17 18.96 -17.09
C SER A 117 -8.98 20.47 -17.23
N ALA A 118 -8.96 20.96 -18.48
CA ALA A 118 -8.79 22.37 -18.81
C ALA A 118 -9.87 23.30 -18.21
N ASP A 119 -11.10 22.79 -18.05
CA ASP A 119 -12.25 23.56 -17.55
C ASP A 119 -12.40 23.56 -16.01
N ASN A 120 -11.67 22.70 -15.29
CA ASN A 120 -11.77 22.59 -13.83
C ASN A 120 -10.38 22.53 -13.18
N PRO A 121 -9.85 23.64 -12.62
CA PRO A 121 -8.57 23.60 -11.92
C PRO A 121 -8.65 22.63 -10.73
N HIS A 122 -7.82 21.58 -10.77
CA HIS A 122 -7.70 20.55 -9.73
C HIS A 122 -7.00 21.09 -8.49
N THR A 123 -7.71 21.95 -7.75
CA THR A 123 -7.28 22.51 -6.48
C THR A 123 -7.86 21.72 -5.32
N LEU A 124 -7.20 21.77 -4.17
CA LEU A 124 -7.71 21.13 -2.95
C LEU A 124 -9.14 21.59 -2.60
N ARG A 125 -9.49 22.84 -2.92
CA ARG A 125 -10.84 23.38 -2.73
C ARG A 125 -11.89 22.70 -3.61
N SER A 126 -11.58 22.37 -4.86
CA SER A 126 -12.53 21.68 -5.74
C SER A 126 -12.76 20.24 -5.26
N VAL A 127 -11.70 19.52 -4.87
CA VAL A 127 -11.81 18.16 -4.30
C VAL A 127 -12.62 18.15 -2.99
N LEU A 128 -12.37 19.09 -2.08
CA LEU A 128 -13.16 19.20 -0.85
C LEU A 128 -14.64 19.50 -1.13
N ARG A 129 -14.93 20.33 -2.14
CA ARG A 129 -16.31 20.62 -2.55
C ARG A 129 -16.99 19.38 -3.15
N SER A 130 -16.29 18.62 -3.99
CA SER A 130 -16.79 17.37 -4.58
C SER A 130 -17.07 16.30 -3.51
N ILE A 131 -16.13 16.08 -2.58
CA ILE A 131 -16.31 15.13 -1.47
C ILE A 131 -17.40 15.59 -0.52
N GLY A 132 -17.50 16.91 -0.25
CA GLY A 132 -18.59 17.48 0.55
C GLY A 132 -19.96 17.31 -0.11
N GLY A 133 -20.04 17.43 -1.44
CA GLY A 133 -21.25 17.12 -2.21
C GLY A 133 -21.61 15.64 -2.09
N LEU A 134 -20.63 14.75 -2.28
CA LEU A 134 -20.81 13.31 -2.15
C LEU A 134 -21.33 12.91 -0.75
N ALA A 135 -20.79 13.53 0.30
CA ALA A 135 -21.22 13.28 1.68
C ALA A 135 -22.66 13.75 1.94
N LYS A 136 -23.14 14.77 1.23
CA LYS A 136 -24.55 15.23 1.31
C LYS A 136 -25.49 14.30 0.54
N GLU A 137 -25.08 13.80 -0.62
CA GLU A 137 -25.91 12.95 -1.48
C GLU A 137 -25.97 11.49 -1.02
N GLN A 138 -24.82 10.89 -0.70
CA GLN A 138 -24.69 9.47 -0.35
C GLN A 138 -24.53 9.24 1.17
N GLY A 139 -24.55 10.32 1.96
CA GLY A 139 -24.33 10.30 3.39
C GLY A 139 -22.86 10.27 3.80
N VAL A 140 -22.60 10.54 5.08
CA VAL A 140 -21.25 10.70 5.66
C VAL A 140 -20.43 9.41 5.61
N LEU A 141 -21.07 8.24 5.58
CA LEU A 141 -20.39 6.94 5.44
C LEU A 141 -19.65 6.79 4.11
N SER A 142 -19.98 7.58 3.09
CA SER A 142 -19.25 7.62 1.81
C SER A 142 -17.78 8.02 1.98
N LEU A 143 -17.42 8.73 3.05
CA LEU A 143 -16.03 9.08 3.37
C LEU A 143 -15.14 7.87 3.69
N TRP A 144 -15.75 6.75 4.12
CA TRP A 144 -15.03 5.49 4.37
C TRP A 144 -15.04 4.54 3.18
N ARG A 145 -15.45 5.03 2.00
CA ARG A 145 -15.40 4.25 0.77
C ARG A 145 -13.96 3.88 0.45
N GLY A 146 -13.69 2.58 0.38
CA GLY A 146 -12.35 2.02 0.18
C GLY A 146 -11.67 1.49 1.45
N LEU A 147 -12.24 1.73 2.64
CA LEU A 147 -11.69 1.23 3.90
C LEU A 147 -11.53 -0.30 3.89
N GLY A 148 -12.54 -1.05 3.43
CA GLY A 148 -12.49 -2.51 3.38
C GLY A 148 -11.29 -3.05 2.60
N PRO A 149 -11.11 -2.64 1.32
CA PRO A 149 -9.90 -2.91 0.56
C PRO A 149 -8.60 -2.51 1.27
N THR A 150 -8.54 -1.34 1.92
CA THR A 150 -7.35 -0.88 2.65
C THR A 150 -7.03 -1.79 3.82
N LEU A 151 -8.01 -2.05 4.69
CA LEU A 151 -7.87 -2.94 5.85
C LEU A 151 -7.43 -4.35 5.44
N TRP A 152 -8.04 -4.91 4.39
CA TRP A 152 -7.68 -6.24 3.90
C TRP A 152 -6.21 -6.36 3.50
N ARG A 153 -5.63 -5.29 2.95
CA ARG A 153 -4.21 -5.26 2.56
C ARG A 153 -3.31 -4.96 3.76
N ASP A 154 -3.64 -3.93 4.52
CA ASP A 154 -2.74 -3.37 5.53
C ASP A 154 -2.73 -4.15 6.83
N VAL A 155 -3.88 -4.70 7.25
CA VAL A 155 -3.99 -5.37 8.56
C VAL A 155 -3.20 -6.68 8.59
N PRO A 156 -3.34 -7.61 7.61
CA PRO A 156 -2.53 -8.82 7.59
C PRO A 156 -1.03 -8.52 7.45
N PHE A 157 -0.68 -7.55 6.60
CA PHE A 157 0.70 -7.12 6.44
C PHE A 157 1.27 -6.60 7.77
N SER A 158 0.55 -5.70 8.46
CA SER A 158 0.97 -5.11 9.73
C SER A 158 1.17 -6.17 10.83
N GLY A 159 0.26 -7.13 10.97
CA GLY A 159 0.38 -8.19 11.96
C GLY A 159 1.61 -9.07 11.74
N ILE A 160 1.82 -9.53 10.51
CA ILE A 160 2.99 -10.35 10.15
C ILE A 160 4.28 -9.56 10.29
N TYR A 161 4.27 -8.30 9.86
CA TYR A 161 5.41 -7.39 9.94
C TYR A 161 5.89 -7.18 11.38
N TRP A 162 4.99 -6.89 12.32
CA TRP A 162 5.41 -6.64 13.70
C TRP A 162 5.78 -7.93 14.44
N ALA A 163 5.09 -9.03 14.16
CA ALA A 163 5.47 -10.35 14.68
C ALA A 163 6.86 -10.79 14.21
N GLY A 164 7.16 -10.59 12.92
CA GLY A 164 8.46 -10.89 12.34
C GLY A 164 9.55 -9.96 12.86
N TYR A 165 9.25 -8.67 13.00
CA TYR A 165 10.21 -7.68 13.49
C TYR A 165 10.61 -7.97 14.93
N GLU A 166 9.64 -8.18 15.82
CA GLU A 166 9.92 -8.43 17.24
C GLU A 166 10.61 -9.79 17.47
N SER A 167 10.29 -10.79 16.65
CA SER A 167 11.04 -12.07 16.64
C SER A 167 12.49 -11.86 16.19
N CYS A 168 12.70 -11.05 15.16
CA CYS A 168 14.04 -10.73 14.66
C CYS A 168 14.85 -9.95 15.70
N LYS A 169 14.25 -8.93 16.31
CA LYS A 169 14.84 -8.11 17.37
C LYS A 169 15.26 -8.95 18.58
N ARG A 170 14.38 -9.83 19.07
CA ARG A 170 14.71 -10.78 20.15
C ARG A 170 15.86 -11.72 19.77
N GLY A 171 15.90 -12.18 18.51
CA GLY A 171 16.99 -12.98 17.98
C GLY A 171 18.34 -12.25 18.04
N PHE A 172 18.41 -11.01 17.57
CA PHE A 172 19.64 -10.20 17.62
C PHE A 172 20.05 -9.82 19.06
N ALA A 173 19.07 -9.53 19.93
CA ALA A 173 19.30 -9.24 21.34
C ALA A 173 19.98 -10.42 22.07
N LYS A 174 19.64 -11.67 21.73
CA LYS A 174 20.31 -12.87 22.28
C LYS A 174 21.82 -12.90 22.00
N TYR A 175 22.27 -12.27 20.91
CA TYR A 175 23.68 -12.17 20.54
C TYR A 175 24.32 -10.83 20.99
N ASN A 176 23.68 -10.07 21.88
CA ASN A 176 24.09 -8.73 22.29
C ASN A 176 24.36 -7.78 21.10
N ARG A 177 23.61 -7.97 20.01
CA ARG A 177 23.68 -7.08 18.84
C ARG A 177 22.53 -6.09 18.93
N GLU A 178 22.88 -4.86 19.27
CA GLU A 178 21.95 -3.75 19.30
C GLU A 178 22.44 -2.61 18.41
N GLY A 179 21.50 -1.82 17.90
CA GLY A 179 21.81 -0.61 17.15
C GLY A 179 20.81 -0.34 16.04
N THR A 180 20.90 0.87 15.48
CA THR A 180 20.04 1.34 14.39
C THR A 180 20.14 0.45 13.14
N TRP A 181 21.30 -0.16 12.90
CA TRP A 181 21.50 -1.09 11.77
C TRP A 181 20.74 -2.41 11.97
N VAL A 182 20.61 -2.89 13.22
CA VAL A 182 19.80 -4.09 13.54
C VAL A 182 18.33 -3.79 13.29
N ALA A 183 17.88 -2.60 13.72
CA ALA A 183 16.54 -2.11 13.50
C ALA A 183 16.22 -2.00 11.99
N PHE A 184 17.19 -1.52 11.19
CA PHE A 184 17.09 -1.48 9.73
C PHE A 184 16.96 -2.88 9.11
N VAL A 185 17.88 -3.79 9.43
CA VAL A 185 17.90 -5.16 8.87
C VAL A 185 16.65 -5.93 9.31
N GLY A 186 16.29 -5.86 10.58
CA GLY A 186 15.07 -6.49 11.11
C GLY A 186 13.81 -5.95 10.45
N GLY A 187 13.72 -4.63 10.25
CA GLY A 187 12.62 -4.00 9.52
C GLY A 187 12.55 -4.45 8.06
N ALA A 188 13.70 -4.53 7.37
CA ALA A 188 13.76 -4.95 5.97
C ALA A 188 13.40 -6.44 5.79
N VAL A 189 13.95 -7.33 6.63
CA VAL A 189 13.67 -8.77 6.61
C VAL A 189 12.21 -9.05 6.93
N SER A 190 11.68 -8.41 7.98
CA SER A 190 10.28 -8.58 8.36
C SER A 190 9.31 -8.00 7.32
N GLY A 191 9.63 -6.84 6.74
CA GLY A 191 8.86 -6.25 5.64
C GLY A 191 8.82 -7.17 4.42
N THR A 192 9.95 -7.82 4.11
CA THR A 192 10.05 -8.76 2.99
C THR A 192 9.26 -10.04 3.26
N SER A 193 9.37 -10.63 4.44
CA SER A 193 8.60 -11.84 4.80
C SER A 193 7.10 -11.57 4.83
N ALA A 194 6.68 -10.42 5.38
CA ALA A 194 5.29 -9.97 5.34
C ALA A 194 4.80 -9.76 3.90
N ALA A 195 5.62 -9.16 3.03
CA ALA A 195 5.28 -8.99 1.63
C ALA A 195 5.13 -10.33 0.91
N LEU A 196 6.02 -11.31 1.15
CA LEU A 196 5.93 -12.65 0.57
C LEU A 196 4.64 -13.36 0.97
N LEU A 197 4.32 -13.35 2.26
CA LEU A 197 3.13 -14.03 2.80
C LEU A 197 1.81 -13.38 2.36
N THR A 198 1.81 -12.07 2.14
CA THR A 198 0.61 -11.34 1.71
C THR A 198 0.48 -11.20 0.19
N SER A 199 1.51 -11.52 -0.58
CA SER A 199 1.49 -11.40 -2.05
C SER A 199 0.37 -12.16 -2.75
N PRO A 200 0.07 -13.43 -2.38
CA PRO A 200 -1.05 -14.14 -2.98
C PRO A 200 -2.40 -13.43 -2.76
N LEU A 201 -2.60 -12.83 -1.58
CA LEU A 201 -3.83 -12.09 -1.26
C LEU A 201 -3.97 -10.82 -2.12
N ASP A 202 -2.85 -10.14 -2.38
CA ASP A 202 -2.84 -8.93 -3.22
C ASP A 202 -3.09 -9.26 -4.69
N VAL A 203 -2.56 -10.36 -5.21
CA VAL A 203 -2.84 -10.83 -6.59
C VAL A 203 -4.31 -11.17 -6.76
N VAL A 204 -4.90 -11.91 -5.82
CA VAL A 204 -6.32 -12.29 -5.87
C VAL A 204 -7.22 -11.04 -5.88
N LYS A 205 -6.89 -10.05 -5.06
CA LYS A 205 -7.64 -8.80 -4.97
C LYS A 205 -7.54 -7.97 -6.24
N THR A 206 -6.34 -7.79 -6.78
CA THR A 206 -6.12 -7.02 -8.02
C THR A 206 -6.79 -7.69 -9.22
N ARG A 207 -6.68 -9.02 -9.36
CA ARG A 207 -7.41 -9.79 -10.37
C ARG A 207 -8.93 -9.65 -10.23
N ARG A 208 -9.45 -9.74 -9.00
CA ARG A 208 -10.88 -9.54 -8.74
C ARG A 208 -11.34 -8.13 -9.10
N GLN A 209 -10.55 -7.11 -8.78
CA GLN A 209 -10.86 -5.72 -9.13
C GLN A 209 -10.85 -5.51 -10.65
N ALA A 210 -9.90 -6.11 -11.36
CA ALA A 210 -9.85 -6.09 -12.82
C ALA A 210 -11.08 -6.79 -13.46
N LEU A 211 -11.50 -7.93 -12.91
CA LEU A 211 -12.69 -8.66 -13.38
C LEU A 211 -13.98 -7.85 -13.18
N VAL A 212 -14.12 -7.16 -12.04
CA VAL A 212 -15.26 -6.26 -11.76
C VAL A 212 -15.31 -5.10 -12.76
N MET A 213 -14.16 -4.57 -13.17
CA MET A 213 -14.09 -3.51 -14.17
C MET A 213 -14.38 -4.00 -15.60
N SER A 214 -14.12 -5.28 -15.88
CA SER A 214 -14.22 -5.86 -17.23
C SER A 214 -15.56 -6.52 -17.54
N SER A 215 -16.42 -6.77 -16.54
CA SER A 215 -17.65 -7.55 -16.74
C SER A 215 -18.90 -6.85 -16.20
N SER A 216 -19.84 -6.57 -17.10
CA SER A 216 -21.21 -6.19 -16.77
C SER A 216 -21.97 -7.43 -16.25
N GLY A 217 -22.01 -7.63 -14.93
CA GLY A 217 -23.11 -8.33 -14.26
C GLY A 217 -22.97 -9.82 -13.91
N ALA A 218 -22.06 -10.61 -14.51
CA ALA A 218 -22.07 -12.08 -14.30
C ALA A 218 -20.90 -12.68 -13.49
N ALA A 219 -19.73 -12.03 -13.40
CA ALA A 219 -18.57 -12.58 -12.68
C ALA A 219 -18.49 -12.18 -11.19
N GLN A 220 -19.54 -11.53 -10.66
CA GLN A 220 -19.50 -10.78 -9.41
C GLN A 220 -19.42 -11.66 -8.13
N LEU A 221 -19.59 -12.98 -8.25
CA LEU A 221 -19.78 -13.90 -7.12
C LEU A 221 -18.85 -15.13 -7.11
N THR A 222 -17.76 -15.13 -7.87
CA THR A 222 -16.77 -16.22 -7.70
C THR A 222 -16.08 -16.07 -6.34
N SER A 223 -16.12 -17.13 -5.53
CA SER A 223 -15.45 -17.15 -4.24
C SER A 223 -13.94 -16.92 -4.44
N SER A 224 -13.28 -16.18 -3.53
CA SER A 224 -11.84 -15.91 -3.61
C SER A 224 -11.02 -17.21 -3.77
N LEU A 225 -11.49 -18.32 -3.19
CA LEU A 225 -10.87 -19.64 -3.31
C LEU A 225 -11.00 -20.23 -4.72
N GLN A 226 -12.14 -20.01 -5.39
CA GLN A 226 -12.34 -20.43 -6.78
C GLN A 226 -11.46 -19.63 -7.72
N LEU A 227 -11.31 -18.32 -7.47
CA LEU A 227 -10.40 -17.46 -8.25
C LEU A 227 -8.94 -17.91 -8.07
N ILE A 228 -8.49 -18.21 -6.85
CA ILE A 228 -7.15 -18.78 -6.60
C ILE A 228 -6.96 -20.09 -7.37
N LYS A 229 -7.92 -21.02 -7.25
CA LYS A 229 -7.84 -22.32 -7.95
C LYS A 229 -7.81 -22.15 -9.47
N GLN A 230 -8.56 -21.19 -10.01
CA GLN A 230 -8.54 -20.85 -11.42
C GLN A 230 -7.18 -20.31 -11.85
N ILE A 231 -6.63 -19.32 -11.14
CA ILE A 231 -5.32 -18.73 -11.43
C ILE A 231 -4.23 -19.81 -11.42
N VAL A 232 -4.20 -20.65 -10.39
CA VAL A 232 -3.21 -21.73 -10.28
C VAL A 232 -3.35 -22.72 -11.43
N ARG A 233 -4.57 -23.02 -11.89
CA ARG A 233 -4.81 -23.95 -13.01
C ARG A 233 -4.47 -23.33 -14.37
N THR A 234 -4.66 -22.03 -14.56
CA THR A 234 -4.48 -21.36 -15.86
C THR A 234 -3.10 -20.77 -16.08
N GLU A 235 -2.51 -20.17 -15.04
CA GLU A 235 -1.25 -19.41 -15.12
C GLU A 235 -0.14 -20.04 -14.24
N GLY A 236 -0.49 -21.00 -13.39
CA GLY A 236 0.44 -21.67 -12.47
C GLY A 236 0.64 -20.92 -11.16
N VAL A 237 1.41 -21.54 -10.24
CA VAL A 237 1.66 -20.98 -8.89
C VAL A 237 2.51 -19.71 -8.95
N SER A 238 3.39 -19.57 -9.95
CA SER A 238 4.22 -18.37 -10.13
C SER A 238 3.38 -17.10 -10.34
N ALA A 239 2.16 -17.21 -10.88
CA ALA A 239 1.27 -16.07 -11.09
C ALA A 239 0.81 -15.43 -9.79
N LEU A 240 0.73 -16.20 -8.68
CA LEU A 240 0.38 -15.68 -7.35
C LEU A 240 1.49 -14.78 -6.75
N PHE A 241 2.68 -14.81 -7.33
CA PHE A 241 3.82 -13.98 -6.94
C PHE A 241 4.24 -13.01 -8.05
N ALA A 242 3.40 -12.83 -9.08
CA ALA A 242 3.64 -11.84 -10.11
C ALA A 242 3.71 -10.43 -9.49
N GLY A 243 4.76 -9.67 -9.82
CA GLY A 243 4.99 -8.33 -9.25
C GLY A 243 5.65 -8.34 -7.85
N LEU A 244 6.09 -9.49 -7.34
CA LEU A 244 6.79 -9.57 -6.05
C LEU A 244 8.12 -8.80 -6.05
N THR A 245 8.91 -8.88 -7.12
CA THR A 245 10.21 -8.19 -7.23
C THR A 245 10.10 -6.67 -7.02
N PRO A 246 9.28 -5.93 -7.81
CA PRO A 246 9.14 -4.48 -7.59
C PRO A 246 8.54 -4.16 -6.21
N ARG A 247 7.70 -5.04 -5.66
CA ARG A 247 7.17 -4.89 -4.30
C ARG A 247 8.26 -4.99 -3.23
N ILE A 248 9.10 -6.03 -3.27
CA ILE A 248 10.19 -6.21 -2.30
C ILE A 248 11.20 -5.05 -2.43
N ALA A 249 11.56 -4.68 -3.66
CA ALA A 249 12.47 -3.57 -3.93
C ALA A 249 12.01 -2.25 -3.30
N LYS A 250 10.69 -2.04 -3.19
CA LYS A 250 10.10 -0.89 -2.49
C LYS A 250 10.00 -1.09 -0.98
N ILE A 251 9.45 -2.22 -0.53
CA ILE A 251 9.08 -2.43 0.87
C ILE A 251 10.30 -2.61 1.78
N ALA A 252 11.30 -3.38 1.34
CA ALA A 252 12.49 -3.67 2.15
C ALA A 252 13.21 -2.39 2.63
N PRO A 253 13.59 -1.44 1.74
CA PRO A 253 14.21 -0.19 2.19
C PRO A 253 13.23 0.70 2.96
N ALA A 254 11.96 0.78 2.55
CA ALA A 254 10.98 1.63 3.22
C ALA A 254 10.76 1.23 4.69
N CYS A 255 10.54 -0.07 4.95
CA CYS A 255 10.37 -0.59 6.30
C CYS A 255 11.65 -0.50 7.14
N GLY A 256 12.81 -0.81 6.54
CA GLY A 256 14.10 -0.69 7.22
C GLY A 256 14.39 0.74 7.67
N ILE A 257 14.22 1.72 6.78
CA ILE A 257 14.43 3.15 7.10
C ILE A 257 13.44 3.60 8.16
N MET A 258 12.15 3.26 8.03
CA MET A 258 11.12 3.68 8.97
C MET A 258 11.46 3.29 10.42
N ILE A 259 11.84 2.04 10.65
CA ILE A 259 12.16 1.55 11.99
C ILE A 259 13.51 2.06 12.47
N ALA A 260 14.52 2.10 11.60
CA ALA A 260 15.82 2.66 11.93
C ALA A 260 15.72 4.12 12.39
N CYS A 261 14.91 4.92 11.70
CA CYS A 261 14.64 6.30 12.11
C CYS A 261 13.88 6.35 13.44
N PHE A 262 12.83 5.54 13.61
CA PHE A 262 12.03 5.55 14.84
C PHE A 262 12.86 5.17 16.07
N GLU A 263 13.58 4.04 16.03
CA GLU A 263 14.41 3.61 17.16
C GLU A 263 15.65 4.47 17.33
N GLY A 264 16.28 4.90 16.23
CA GLY A 264 17.47 5.75 16.27
C GLY A 264 17.20 7.11 16.89
N VAL A 265 16.13 7.77 16.46
CA VAL A 265 15.70 9.05 17.05
C VAL A 265 15.21 8.85 18.49
N GLY A 266 14.45 7.78 18.77
CA GLY A 266 14.01 7.45 20.12
C GLY A 266 15.18 7.31 21.11
N LYS A 267 16.23 6.57 20.73
CA LYS A 267 17.46 6.42 21.53
C LYS A 267 18.19 7.74 21.73
N PHE A 268 18.28 8.57 20.69
CA PHE A 268 18.91 9.89 20.79
C PHE A 268 18.16 10.81 21.76
N LEU A 269 16.83 10.78 21.73
CA LEU A 269 16.00 11.59 22.62
C LEU A 269 16.02 11.09 24.07
N SER A 270 16.13 9.77 24.30
CA SER A 270 16.19 9.22 25.66
C SER A 270 17.55 9.37 26.35
N GLN A 271 18.59 9.80 25.62
CA GLN A 271 19.93 10.03 26.15
C GLN A 271 20.14 11.47 26.65
N LYS A 272 19.13 12.33 26.55
CA LYS A 272 19.07 13.65 27.18
C LYS A 272 18.20 13.60 28.43
#